data_AF-A0A950SXX7-F1
#
_entry.id   AF-A0A950SXX7-F1
#
_cell.length_a   1.000
_cell.length_b   1.000
_cell.length_c   1.000
_cell.angle_alpha   90.00
_cell.angle_beta   90.00
_cell.angle_gamma   90.00
#
_symmetry.space_group_name_H-M   'P 1'
#
loop_
_entity.id
_entity.type
_entity.pdbx_description
1 polymer ?
#
loop_
_entity_poly.entity_id
_entity_poly.type
_entity_poly.pdbx_seq_one_letter_code
_entity_poly.pdbx_strand_id
1 'polypeptide(L)'
;LHMREVVGLYEGRATIDTVSTRDGMEIDLVMYDVKKFFGLFLNKNGLVLEQIYSPLVVHTTPEHEELKVIARRCITRNHKHHYYGFAESQWKLFNKGQSHRVKPLLYIYRVLLTGIHLMRTGEVESNLVDLNEIFKLPYIPELIARKLAGPEKAALEDADIAFHRSEYERLLGELEQSAQASKLPEGPSLETKNALNDLLIRLRLQQVQ
;
A
#
# COMPACT_ATOMS: atom_id res chain seq x y z
N LEU A 1 6.32 -22.85 -1.42
CA LEU A 1 7.66 -23.41 -1.19
C LEU A 1 7.52 -24.88 -0.85
N HIS A 2 8.46 -25.74 -1.26
CA HIS A 2 8.47 -27.15 -0.84
C HIS A 2 8.83 -27.25 0.65
N MET A 3 8.34 -28.29 1.34
CA MET A 3 8.59 -28.49 2.78
C MET A 3 10.08 -28.39 3.17
N ARG A 4 10.98 -28.94 2.34
CA ARG A 4 12.43 -28.87 2.58
C ARG A 4 12.99 -27.44 2.55
N GLU A 5 12.45 -26.57 1.71
CA GLU A 5 12.83 -25.15 1.62
C GLU A 5 12.25 -24.32 2.77
N VAL A 6 11.17 -24.82 3.39
CA VAL A 6 10.46 -24.16 4.49
C VAL A 6 11.12 -24.41 5.84
N VAL A 7 11.61 -25.63 6.07
CA VAL A 7 12.27 -26.04 7.32
C VAL A 7 13.80 -26.05 7.22
N GLY A 8 14.34 -25.98 6.01
CA GLY A 8 15.77 -25.98 5.75
C GLY A 8 16.43 -24.64 6.05
N LEU A 9 17.75 -24.66 6.21
CA LEU A 9 18.58 -23.47 6.42
C LEU A 9 18.51 -22.48 5.25
N TYR A 10 18.38 -23.00 4.03
CA TYR A 10 18.28 -22.22 2.81
C TYR A 10 16.81 -22.00 2.46
N GLU A 11 16.34 -20.77 2.65
CA GLU A 11 14.98 -20.39 2.30
C GLU A 11 14.80 -20.41 0.78
N GLY A 12 13.67 -20.95 0.32
CA GLY A 12 13.29 -20.90 -1.09
C GLY A 12 12.83 -19.51 -1.53
N ARG A 13 12.44 -19.39 -2.80
CA ARG A 13 11.99 -18.12 -3.39
C ARG A 13 10.69 -17.61 -2.74
N ALA A 14 10.81 -16.67 -1.81
CA ALA A 14 9.68 -16.13 -1.05
C ALA A 14 8.81 -15.08 -1.80
N THR A 15 9.24 -14.63 -2.99
CA THR A 15 8.44 -13.78 -3.88
C THR A 15 8.58 -14.23 -5.33
N ILE A 16 7.44 -14.45 -5.98
CA ILE A 16 7.36 -14.66 -7.42
C ILE A 16 6.76 -13.39 -8.00
N ASP A 17 7.47 -12.81 -8.96
CA ASP A 17 7.08 -11.59 -9.66
C ASP A 17 7.20 -11.91 -11.15
N THR A 18 6.14 -11.65 -11.92
CA THR A 18 6.07 -11.93 -13.35
C THR A 18 5.14 -10.93 -14.03
N VAL A 19 5.68 -10.26 -15.04
CA VAL A 19 4.90 -9.47 -15.99
C VAL A 19 4.66 -10.30 -17.24
N SER A 20 3.41 -10.40 -17.69
CA SER A 20 3.04 -11.12 -18.90
C SER A 20 1.89 -10.44 -19.64
N THR A 21 1.81 -10.57 -20.96
CA THR A 21 0.65 -10.10 -21.73
C THR A 21 -0.24 -11.29 -22.09
N ARG A 22 -1.53 -11.21 -21.77
CA ARG A 22 -2.55 -12.20 -22.20
C ARG A 22 -3.75 -11.45 -22.78
N ASP A 23 -4.18 -11.84 -23.97
CA ASP A 23 -5.32 -11.24 -24.68
C ASP A 23 -5.25 -9.70 -24.78
N GLY A 24 -4.03 -9.18 -25.00
CA GLY A 24 -3.77 -7.73 -25.07
C GLY A 24 -3.77 -7.00 -23.72
N MET A 25 -3.99 -7.70 -22.60
CA MET A 25 -3.89 -7.15 -21.25
C MET A 25 -2.53 -7.50 -20.63
N GLU A 26 -1.88 -6.49 -20.06
CA GLU A 26 -0.70 -6.68 -19.22
C GLU A 26 -1.14 -7.17 -17.83
N ILE A 27 -0.57 -8.30 -17.41
CA ILE A 27 -0.75 -8.91 -16.10
C ILE A 27 0.57 -8.78 -15.37
N ASP A 28 0.58 -7.91 -14.37
CA ASP A 28 1.65 -7.78 -13.38
C ASP A 28 1.28 -8.61 -12.14
N LEU A 29 1.88 -9.80 -12.03
CA LEU A 29 1.58 -10.78 -10.98
C LEU A 29 2.69 -10.82 -9.95
N VAL A 30 2.34 -10.48 -8.71
CA VAL A 30 3.21 -10.64 -7.54
C VAL A 30 2.56 -11.58 -6.54
N MET A 31 3.29 -12.64 -6.17
CA MET A 31 2.90 -13.60 -5.15
C MET A 31 3.95 -13.66 -4.05
N TYR A 32 3.50 -13.80 -2.80
CA TYR A 32 4.36 -13.92 -1.64
C TYR A 32 4.19 -15.29 -0.99
N ASP A 33 5.29 -15.86 -0.51
CA ASP A 33 5.20 -16.87 0.53
C ASP A 33 4.55 -16.26 1.78
N VAL A 34 3.72 -17.06 2.45
CA VAL A 34 2.93 -16.61 3.60
C VAL A 34 3.79 -16.08 4.76
N LYS A 35 4.96 -16.68 5.04
CA LYS A 35 5.88 -16.19 6.08
C LYS A 35 6.38 -14.80 5.74
N LYS A 36 6.77 -14.59 4.48
CA LYS A 36 7.21 -13.27 4.01
C LYS A 36 6.09 -12.26 4.11
N PHE A 37 4.88 -12.62 3.66
CA PHE A 37 3.72 -11.74 3.73
C PHE A 37 3.41 -11.31 5.18
N PHE A 38 3.47 -12.24 6.14
CA PHE A 38 3.26 -11.94 7.56
C PHE A 38 4.37 -11.05 8.12
N GLY A 39 5.62 -11.30 7.73
CA GLY A 39 6.75 -10.44 8.07
C GLY A 39 6.56 -9.00 7.58
N LEU A 40 5.91 -8.79 6.43
CA LEU A 40 5.61 -7.45 5.92
C LEU A 40 4.58 -6.72 6.79
N PHE A 41 3.56 -7.39 7.32
CA PHE A 41 2.64 -6.78 8.31
C PHE A 41 3.38 -6.32 9.57
N LEU A 42 4.28 -7.16 10.09
CA LEU A 42 5.06 -6.84 11.30
C LEU A 42 6.06 -5.69 11.06
N ASN A 43 6.48 -5.50 9.81
CA ASN A 43 7.38 -4.43 9.39
C ASN A 43 6.65 -3.16 8.90
N LYS A 44 5.40 -2.97 9.31
CA LYS A 44 4.59 -1.77 9.05
C LYS A 44 4.45 -1.44 7.55
N ASN A 45 4.42 -2.46 6.69
CA ASN A 45 4.33 -2.26 5.26
C ASN A 45 2.88 -1.98 4.84
N GLY A 46 2.62 -0.78 4.32
CA GLY A 46 1.28 -0.36 3.89
C GLY A 46 0.77 -1.10 2.65
N LEU A 47 1.66 -1.58 1.77
CA LEU A 47 1.27 -2.31 0.56
C LEU A 47 0.49 -3.59 0.88
N VAL A 48 0.94 -4.36 1.88
CA VAL A 48 0.24 -5.60 2.25
C VAL A 48 -1.09 -5.34 2.95
N LEU A 49 -1.25 -4.17 3.58
CA LEU A 49 -2.54 -3.70 4.08
C LEU A 49 -3.49 -3.32 2.94
N GLU A 50 -3.00 -2.60 1.94
CA GLU A 50 -3.79 -2.27 0.74
C GLU A 50 -4.21 -3.54 -0.02
N GLN A 51 -3.34 -4.56 -0.09
CA GLN A 51 -3.65 -5.84 -0.72
C GLN A 51 -4.71 -6.63 0.05
N ILE A 52 -4.58 -6.76 1.39
CA ILE A 52 -5.50 -7.57 2.21
C ILE A 52 -6.90 -6.94 2.32
N TYR A 53 -7.00 -5.61 2.26
CA TYR A 53 -8.29 -4.89 2.32
C TYR A 53 -8.77 -4.38 0.97
N SER A 54 -8.14 -4.80 -0.14
CA SER A 54 -8.61 -4.46 -1.47
C SER A 54 -10.06 -4.92 -1.67
N PRO A 55 -10.95 -4.09 -2.24
CA PRO A 55 -12.30 -4.52 -2.59
C PRO A 55 -12.31 -5.49 -3.79
N LEU A 56 -11.21 -5.58 -4.53
CA LEU A 56 -11.08 -6.39 -5.74
C LEU A 56 -10.55 -7.80 -5.41
N VAL A 57 -11.37 -8.60 -4.73
CA VAL A 57 -11.03 -9.99 -4.36
C VAL A 57 -11.63 -10.96 -5.38
N VAL A 58 -10.78 -11.65 -6.13
CA VAL A 58 -11.21 -12.69 -7.10
C VAL A 58 -11.51 -14.02 -6.41
N HIS A 59 -10.77 -14.34 -5.35
CA HIS A 59 -10.92 -15.57 -4.57
C HIS A 59 -10.47 -15.32 -3.11
N THR A 60 -11.19 -15.91 -2.15
CA THR A 60 -10.92 -15.78 -0.70
C THR A 60 -11.02 -17.14 -0.02
N THR A 61 -10.40 -17.28 1.15
CA THR A 61 -10.47 -18.49 2.00
C THR A 61 -10.81 -18.10 3.45
N PRO A 62 -11.24 -19.05 4.30
CA PRO A 62 -11.41 -18.79 5.72
C PRO A 62 -10.16 -18.22 6.40
N GLU A 63 -8.97 -18.68 6.00
CA GLU A 63 -7.68 -18.20 6.51
C GLU A 63 -7.37 -16.77 6.07
N HIS A 64 -7.84 -16.35 4.89
CA HIS A 64 -7.76 -14.95 4.46
C HIS A 64 -8.62 -14.03 5.33
N GLU A 65 -9.84 -14.44 5.68
CA GLU A 65 -10.70 -13.68 6.59
C GLU A 65 -10.14 -13.63 8.02
N GLU A 66 -9.57 -14.74 8.50
CA GLU A 66 -8.83 -14.76 9.77
C GLU A 66 -7.62 -13.80 9.73
N LEU A 67 -6.85 -13.83 8.64
CA LEU A 67 -5.71 -12.96 8.45
C LEU A 67 -6.11 -11.48 8.46
N LYS A 68 -7.25 -11.10 7.87
CA LYS A 68 -7.79 -9.73 7.94
C LYS A 68 -8.01 -9.29 9.38
N VAL A 69 -8.58 -10.14 10.23
CA VAL A 69 -8.79 -9.82 11.66
C VAL A 69 -7.45 -9.57 12.37
N ILE A 70 -6.44 -10.40 12.09
CA ILE A 70 -5.10 -10.26 12.70
C ILE A 70 -4.37 -9.03 12.13
N ALA A 71 -4.47 -8.78 10.82
CA ALA A 71 -3.82 -7.67 10.13
C ALA A 71 -4.28 -6.31 10.64
N ARG A 72 -5.57 -6.14 11.05
CA ARG A 72 -6.04 -4.91 11.70
C ARG A 72 -5.24 -4.57 12.94
N ARG A 73 -4.86 -5.58 13.72
CA ARG A 73 -4.05 -5.44 14.95
C ARG A 73 -2.57 -5.18 14.67
N CYS A 74 -2.14 -5.34 13.42
CA CYS A 74 -0.79 -5.00 12.98
C CYS A 74 -0.64 -3.52 12.59
N ILE A 75 -1.75 -2.78 12.44
CA ILE A 75 -1.75 -1.36 12.08
C ILE A 75 -1.18 -0.53 13.25
N THR A 76 -0.25 0.36 12.93
CA THR A 76 0.51 1.15 13.91
C THR A 76 0.72 2.56 13.40
N ARG A 77 0.93 3.53 14.30
CA ARG A 77 1.29 4.91 13.94
C ARG A 77 2.59 4.99 13.12
N ASN A 78 3.43 3.97 13.23
CA ASN A 78 4.69 3.87 12.49
C ASN A 78 4.52 3.48 11.01
N HIS A 79 3.30 3.15 10.55
CA HIS A 79 3.01 3.05 9.12
C HIS A 79 3.21 4.38 8.39
N LYS A 80 3.20 5.52 9.11
CA LYS A 80 3.56 6.83 8.54
C LYS A 80 4.85 6.78 7.73
N HIS A 81 5.85 6.01 8.17
CA HIS A 81 7.15 5.92 7.51
C HIS A 81 7.06 5.25 6.14
N HIS A 82 6.18 4.25 5.98
CA HIS A 82 5.94 3.61 4.70
C HIS A 82 5.34 4.61 3.70
N TYR A 83 4.25 5.29 4.08
CA TYR A 83 3.57 6.25 3.21
C TYR A 83 4.47 7.46 2.90
N TYR A 84 5.21 7.96 3.90
CA TYR A 84 6.19 9.03 3.70
C TYR A 84 7.27 8.61 2.70
N GLY A 85 7.94 7.47 2.93
CA GLY A 85 9.04 7.01 2.08
C GLY A 85 8.59 6.69 0.64
N PHE A 86 7.37 6.16 0.49
CA PHE A 86 6.78 5.93 -0.82
C PHE A 86 6.47 7.25 -1.53
N ALA A 87 5.81 8.20 -0.86
CA ALA A 87 5.51 9.51 -1.41
C ALA A 87 6.78 10.26 -1.83
N GLU A 88 7.84 10.20 -1.02
CA GLU A 88 9.14 10.81 -1.32
C GLU A 88 9.78 10.18 -2.57
N SER A 89 9.73 8.85 -2.70
CA SER A 89 10.25 8.13 -3.85
C SER A 89 9.49 8.50 -5.14
N GLN A 90 8.17 8.57 -5.07
CA GLN A 90 7.33 9.00 -6.19
C GLN A 90 7.54 10.47 -6.56
N TRP A 91 7.71 11.35 -5.57
CA TRP A 91 8.01 12.76 -5.81
C TRP A 91 9.38 12.94 -6.50
N LYS A 92 10.41 12.20 -6.07
CA LYS A 92 11.71 12.16 -6.75
C LYS A 92 11.59 11.69 -8.20
N LEU A 93 10.77 10.67 -8.46
CA LEU A 93 10.53 10.17 -9.82
C LEU A 93 9.78 11.20 -10.68
N PHE A 94 8.77 11.86 -10.11
CA PHE A 94 7.99 12.91 -10.76
C PHE A 94 8.87 14.06 -11.24
N ASN A 95 9.80 14.54 -10.40
CA ASN A 95 10.73 15.62 -10.75
C ASN A 95 11.85 15.20 -11.72
N LYS A 96 12.15 13.90 -11.84
CA LYS A 96 13.17 13.39 -12.78
C LYS A 96 12.62 13.16 -14.20
N GLY A 97 11.29 13.08 -14.36
CA GLY A 97 10.67 12.82 -15.65
C GLY A 97 10.85 13.98 -16.62
N GLN A 98 11.11 13.68 -17.90
CA GLN A 98 11.14 14.68 -18.98
C GLN A 98 9.77 15.33 -19.25
N SER A 99 8.70 14.71 -18.75
CA SER A 99 7.32 15.21 -18.82
C SER A 99 6.72 14.98 -17.43
N HIS A 100 6.37 16.07 -16.74
CA HIS A 100 5.68 16.04 -15.45
C HIS A 100 4.26 15.49 -15.64
N ARG A 101 4.15 14.16 -15.69
CA ARG A 101 2.90 13.48 -16.00
C ARG A 101 1.97 13.46 -14.78
N VAL A 102 0.67 13.53 -15.05
CA VAL A 102 -0.40 13.48 -14.04
C VAL A 102 -0.44 12.13 -13.29
N LYS A 103 -0.10 11.01 -13.93
CA LYS A 103 -0.18 9.67 -13.30
C LYS A 103 0.71 9.53 -12.05
N PRO A 104 2.03 9.83 -12.10
CA PRO A 104 2.86 9.86 -10.88
C PRO A 104 2.32 10.77 -9.79
N LEU A 105 1.79 11.94 -10.14
CA LEU A 105 1.22 12.88 -9.18
C LEU A 105 -0.03 12.31 -8.48
N LEU A 106 -0.92 11.64 -9.22
CA LEU A 106 -2.07 10.94 -8.63
C LEU A 106 -1.64 9.84 -7.63
N TYR A 107 -0.54 9.13 -7.89
CA TYR A 107 0.00 8.16 -6.92
C TYR A 107 0.48 8.82 -5.63
N ILE A 108 1.10 9.99 -5.73
CA ILE A 108 1.59 10.75 -4.57
C ILE A 108 0.41 11.15 -3.69
N TYR A 109 -0.64 11.74 -4.29
CA TYR A 109 -1.85 12.10 -3.55
C TYR A 109 -2.51 10.88 -2.91
N ARG A 110 -2.72 9.80 -3.67
CA ARG A 110 -3.29 8.55 -3.15
C ARG A 110 -2.55 8.06 -1.91
N VAL A 111 -1.23 7.95 -1.98
CA VAL A 111 -0.40 7.41 -0.88
C VAL A 111 -0.43 8.33 0.34
N LEU A 112 -0.34 9.65 0.16
CA LEU A 112 -0.40 10.60 1.27
C LEU A 112 -1.77 10.58 1.94
N LEU A 113 -2.86 10.61 1.16
CA LEU A 113 -4.22 10.59 1.70
C LEU A 113 -4.54 9.26 2.38
N THR A 114 -4.11 8.12 1.83
CA THR A 114 -4.20 6.81 2.49
C THR A 114 -3.48 6.84 3.84
N GLY A 115 -2.23 7.34 3.88
CA GLY A 115 -1.47 7.44 5.11
C GLY A 115 -2.16 8.32 6.16
N ILE A 116 -2.63 9.50 5.77
CA ILE A 116 -3.32 10.43 6.67
C ILE A 116 -4.63 9.80 7.18
N HIS A 117 -5.41 9.19 6.30
CA HIS A 117 -6.64 8.49 6.68
C HIS A 117 -6.34 7.38 7.69
N LEU A 118 -5.36 6.52 7.40
CA LEU A 118 -4.94 5.45 8.29
C LEU A 118 -4.54 5.96 9.67
N MET A 119 -3.78 7.05 9.74
CA MET A 119 -3.37 7.63 11.03
C MET A 119 -4.56 8.15 11.84
N ARG A 120 -5.59 8.68 11.18
CA ARG A 120 -6.79 9.23 11.80
C ARG A 120 -7.80 8.18 12.24
N THR A 121 -7.98 7.13 11.44
CA THR A 121 -9.10 6.17 11.61
C THR A 121 -8.63 4.78 12.06
N GLY A 122 -7.39 4.41 11.76
CA GLY A 122 -6.93 3.03 11.85
C GLY A 122 -7.46 2.12 10.74
N GLU A 123 -8.11 2.68 9.73
CA GLU A 123 -8.66 1.97 8.58
C GLU A 123 -7.83 2.25 7.32
N VAL A 124 -7.81 1.30 6.38
CA VAL A 124 -7.03 1.39 5.15
C VAL A 124 -7.99 1.70 4.02
N GLU A 125 -7.79 2.84 3.36
CA GLU A 125 -8.48 3.21 2.13
C GLU A 125 -7.44 3.64 1.11
N SER A 126 -7.46 3.03 -0.08
CA SER A 126 -6.45 3.21 -1.13
C SER A 126 -7.03 3.73 -2.44
N ASN A 127 -8.35 3.86 -2.53
CA ASN A 127 -9.06 4.49 -3.63
C ASN A 127 -9.03 6.02 -3.46
N LEU A 128 -8.36 6.70 -4.40
CA LEU A 128 -8.24 8.15 -4.39
C LEU A 128 -9.58 8.88 -4.49
N VAL A 129 -10.57 8.31 -5.16
CA VAL A 129 -11.90 8.91 -5.28
C VAL A 129 -12.59 8.91 -3.92
N ASP A 130 -12.61 7.76 -3.25
CA ASP A 130 -13.24 7.60 -1.93
C ASP A 130 -12.51 8.43 -0.86
N LEU A 131 -11.17 8.46 -0.90
CA LEU A 131 -10.38 9.37 -0.06
C LEU A 131 -10.78 10.83 -0.30
N ASN A 132 -10.94 11.24 -1.57
CA ASN A 132 -11.25 12.63 -1.87
C ASN A 132 -12.67 13.03 -1.44
N GLU A 133 -13.57 12.08 -1.20
CA GLU A 133 -14.85 12.38 -0.54
C GLU A 133 -14.68 12.84 0.92
N ILE A 134 -13.58 12.48 1.56
CA ILE A 134 -13.22 12.90 2.92
C ILE A 134 -12.36 14.17 2.89
N PHE A 135 -11.31 14.19 2.05
CA PHE A 135 -10.32 15.28 2.02
C PHE A 135 -10.75 16.50 1.20
N LYS A 136 -11.72 16.34 0.29
CA LYS A 136 -12.32 17.41 -0.52
C LYS A 136 -11.29 18.31 -1.21
N LEU A 137 -10.24 17.73 -1.78
CA LEU A 137 -9.23 18.45 -2.55
C LEU A 137 -9.77 18.73 -3.96
N PRO A 138 -10.03 20.00 -4.33
CA PRO A 138 -10.82 20.34 -5.51
C PRO A 138 -10.11 20.03 -6.84
N TYR A 139 -8.79 19.90 -6.82
CA TYR A 139 -7.96 19.63 -8.01
C TYR A 139 -7.84 18.13 -8.34
N ILE A 140 -8.18 17.22 -7.43
CA ILE A 140 -8.08 15.77 -7.68
C ILE A 140 -9.00 15.31 -8.82
N PRO A 141 -10.29 15.69 -8.88
CA PRO A 141 -11.18 15.30 -9.98
C PRO A 141 -10.65 15.73 -11.35
N GLU A 142 -10.06 16.93 -11.43
CA GLU A 142 -9.48 17.44 -12.67
C GLU A 142 -8.26 16.61 -13.10
N LEU A 143 -7.34 16.30 -12.18
CA LEU A 143 -6.19 15.43 -12.47
C LEU A 143 -6.65 14.04 -12.93
N ILE A 144 -7.68 13.46 -12.31
CA ILE A 144 -8.24 12.18 -12.75
C ILE A 144 -8.80 12.29 -14.19
N ALA A 145 -9.56 13.35 -14.48
CA ALA A 145 -10.11 13.59 -15.81
C ALA A 145 -8.99 13.76 -16.86
N ARG A 146 -7.93 14.52 -16.55
CA ARG A 146 -6.74 14.67 -17.43
C ARG A 146 -6.08 13.32 -17.71
N LYS A 147 -5.90 12.47 -16.70
CA LYS A 147 -5.33 11.12 -16.84
C LYS A 147 -6.20 10.21 -17.72
N LEU A 148 -7.53 10.33 -17.65
CA LEU A 148 -8.45 9.54 -18.47
C LEU A 148 -8.57 10.04 -19.92
N ALA A 149 -8.34 11.33 -20.16
CA ALA A 149 -8.41 11.93 -21.49
C ALA A 149 -7.24 11.55 -22.43
N GLY A 150 -6.26 10.77 -21.95
CA GLY A 150 -5.17 10.23 -22.76
C GLY A 150 -3.83 10.95 -22.58
N PRO A 151 -2.75 10.43 -23.21
CA PRO A 151 -1.38 10.89 -22.99
C PRO A 151 -1.14 12.35 -23.39
N GLU A 152 -1.90 12.89 -24.34
CA GLU A 152 -1.76 14.27 -24.81
C GLU A 152 -2.12 15.31 -23.74
N LYS A 153 -3.06 14.99 -22.84
CA LYS A 153 -3.48 15.87 -21.73
C LYS A 153 -2.84 15.52 -20.40
N ALA A 154 -1.88 14.59 -20.42
CA ALA A 154 -1.25 14.08 -19.20
C ALA A 154 -0.07 14.95 -18.72
N ALA A 155 0.42 15.92 -19.50
CA ALA A 155 1.50 16.81 -19.10
C ALA A 155 0.98 17.98 -18.24
N LEU A 156 1.78 18.41 -17.27
CA LEU A 156 1.54 19.58 -16.42
C LEU A 156 2.44 20.74 -16.86
N GLU A 157 1.92 21.96 -16.71
CA GLU A 157 2.68 23.20 -16.92
C GLU A 157 3.50 23.58 -15.68
N ASP A 158 4.52 24.43 -15.83
CA ASP A 158 5.41 24.79 -14.72
C ASP A 158 4.68 25.46 -13.54
N ALA A 159 3.64 26.25 -13.82
CA ALA A 159 2.80 26.86 -12.79
C ALA A 159 2.05 25.81 -11.96
N ASP A 160 1.58 24.73 -12.59
CA ASP A 160 0.92 23.60 -11.90
C ASP A 160 1.90 22.89 -10.97
N ILE A 161 3.18 22.75 -11.37
CA ILE A 161 4.20 22.06 -10.59
C ILE A 161 4.47 22.78 -9.26
N ALA A 162 4.58 24.10 -9.28
CA ALA A 162 4.81 24.89 -8.06
C ALA A 162 3.66 24.71 -7.07
N PHE A 163 2.42 24.73 -7.55
CA PHE A 163 1.23 24.45 -6.74
C PHE A 163 1.24 23.02 -6.17
N HIS A 164 1.52 22.02 -7.00
CA HIS A 164 1.55 20.64 -6.55
C HIS A 164 2.70 20.35 -5.57
N ARG A 165 3.80 21.11 -5.66
CA ARG A 165 4.89 21.07 -4.68
C ARG A 165 4.43 21.57 -3.31
N SER A 166 3.77 22.72 -3.25
CA SER A 166 3.26 23.22 -1.97
C SER A 166 2.22 22.27 -1.36
N GLU A 167 1.34 21.68 -2.18
CA GLU A 167 0.38 20.70 -1.69
C GLU A 167 1.03 19.40 -1.20
N TYR A 168 2.07 18.92 -1.90
CA TYR A 168 2.87 17.78 -1.46
C TYR A 168 3.50 18.04 -0.08
N GLU A 169 4.16 19.19 0.09
CA GLU A 169 4.80 19.56 1.36
C GLU A 169 3.77 19.73 2.49
N ARG A 170 2.63 20.37 2.20
CA ARG A 170 1.51 20.52 3.13
C ARG A 170 0.99 19.16 3.61
N LEU A 171 0.76 18.22 2.69
CA LEU A 171 0.24 16.89 3.00
C LEU A 171 1.27 16.02 3.73
N LEU A 172 2.57 16.17 3.47
CA LEU A 172 3.60 15.54 4.28
C LEU A 172 3.55 16.02 5.74
N GLY A 173 3.39 17.32 5.95
CA GLY A 173 3.19 17.89 7.28
C GLY A 173 1.93 17.35 7.95
N GLU A 174 0.83 17.23 7.21
CA GLU A 174 -0.44 16.69 7.70
C GLU A 174 -0.34 15.19 8.06
N LEU A 175 0.42 14.40 7.31
CA LEU A 175 0.72 12.99 7.64
C LEU A 175 1.49 12.90 8.95
N GLU A 176 2.52 13.72 9.13
CA GLU A 176 3.33 13.75 10.34
C GLU A 176 2.49 14.14 11.56
N GLN A 177 1.71 15.22 11.45
CA GLN A 177 0.79 15.67 12.52
C GLN A 177 -0.25 14.60 12.86
N SER A 178 -0.85 13.98 11.84
CA SER A 178 -1.85 12.92 12.06
C SER A 178 -1.25 11.71 12.76
N ALA A 179 0.00 11.36 12.44
CA ALA A 179 0.68 10.26 13.12
C ALA A 179 1.07 10.58 14.57
N GLN A 180 1.45 11.84 14.86
CA GLN A 180 1.71 12.31 16.22
C GLN A 180 0.43 12.30 17.08
N ALA A 181 -0.70 12.70 16.50
CA ALA A 181 -2.01 12.68 17.16
C ALA A 181 -2.68 11.29 17.21
N SER A 182 -2.14 10.31 16.47
CA SER A 182 -2.77 9.00 16.32
C SER A 182 -2.79 8.21 17.64
N LYS A 183 -3.93 7.56 17.90
CA LYS A 183 -4.10 6.62 19.02
C LYS A 183 -3.61 5.21 18.69
N LEU A 184 -3.15 4.97 17.46
CA LEU A 184 -2.61 3.68 17.06
C LEU A 184 -1.39 3.30 17.89
N PRO A 185 -1.16 2.00 18.15
CA PRO A 185 0.03 1.55 18.86
C PRO A 185 1.30 1.81 18.05
N GLU A 186 2.47 1.77 18.71
CA GLU A 186 3.77 1.89 18.03
C GLU A 186 4.22 0.59 17.34
N GLY A 187 3.70 -0.54 17.82
CA GLY A 187 4.03 -1.87 17.34
C GLY A 187 2.90 -2.88 17.57
N PRO A 188 2.83 -3.98 16.81
CA PRO A 188 1.92 -5.08 17.10
C PRO A 188 2.22 -5.71 18.47
N SER A 189 1.18 -6.09 19.21
CA SER A 189 1.31 -6.75 20.51
C SER A 189 1.92 -8.15 20.39
N LEU A 190 2.40 -8.71 21.51
CA LEU A 190 2.87 -10.10 21.56
C LEU A 190 1.76 -11.08 21.14
N GLU A 191 0.54 -10.84 21.59
CA GLU A 191 -0.65 -11.63 21.19
C GLU A 191 -0.85 -11.62 19.67
N THR A 192 -0.72 -10.45 19.03
CA THR A 192 -0.87 -10.33 17.56
C THR A 192 0.22 -11.10 16.83
N LYS A 193 1.46 -11.05 17.31
CA LYS A 193 2.59 -11.81 16.75
C LYS A 193 2.37 -13.32 16.90
N ASN A 194 1.88 -13.77 18.05
CA ASN A 194 1.56 -15.17 18.28
C ASN A 194 0.41 -15.64 17.37
N ALA A 195 -0.65 -14.85 17.22
CA ALA A 195 -1.75 -15.19 16.31
C ALA A 195 -1.29 -15.34 14.85
N LEU A 196 -0.43 -14.45 14.34
CA LEU A 196 0.18 -14.62 13.02
C LEU A 196 1.02 -15.90 12.94
N ASN A 197 1.80 -16.20 13.98
CA ASN A 197 2.61 -17.40 14.03
C ASN A 197 1.76 -18.68 14.03
N ASP A 198 0.69 -18.72 14.81
CA ASP A 198 -0.20 -19.88 14.90
C ASP A 198 -0.94 -20.13 13.58
N LEU A 199 -1.38 -19.05 12.91
CA LEU A 199 -1.93 -19.13 11.55
C LEU A 199 -0.89 -19.67 10.55
N LEU A 200 0.35 -19.17 10.62
CA LEU A 200 1.44 -19.65 9.75
C LEU A 200 1.71 -21.14 9.95
N ILE A 201 1.77 -21.60 11.20
CA ILE A 201 1.99 -23.01 11.52
C ILE A 201 0.85 -23.87 10.97
N ARG A 202 -0.42 -23.49 11.18
CA ARG A 202 -1.58 -24.23 10.65
C ARG A 202 -1.54 -24.33 9.12
N LEU A 203 -1.31 -23.22 8.43
CA LEU A 203 -1.21 -23.19 6.97
C LEU A 203 -0.10 -24.10 6.44
N ARG A 204 1.02 -24.19 7.15
CA ARG A 204 2.13 -25.09 6.78
C ARG A 204 1.82 -26.55 7.05
N LEU A 205 1.18 -26.87 8.18
CA LEU A 205 0.84 -28.25 8.53
C LEU A 205 -0.27 -28.83 7.63
N GLN A 206 -1.21 -27.99 7.16
CA GLN A 206 -2.22 -28.39 6.17
C GLN A 206 -1.59 -28.87 4.85
N GLN A 207 -0.43 -28.33 4.46
CA GLN A 207 0.28 -28.72 3.22
C GLN A 207 1.06 -30.04 3.34
N VAL A 208 1.14 -30.62 4.56
CA VAL A 208 1.85 -31.88 4.82
C VAL A 208 0.91 -33.09 4.79
N GLN A 209 -0.40 -32.87 4.81
CA GLN A 209 -1.43 -33.91 4.65
C GLN A 209 -1.75 -34.14 3.17
#